data_AF-A0A916PXS6-F1
#
_entry.id   AF-A0A916PXS6-F1
#
_cell.length_a   1.000
_cell.length_b   1.000
_cell.length_c   1.000
_cell.angle_alpha   90.00
_cell.angle_beta   90.00
_cell.angle_gamma   90.00
#
_symmetry.space_group_name_H-M   'P 1'
#
loop_
_entity.id
_entity.type
_entity.pdbx_description
1 polymer ?
#
loop_
_entity_poly.entity_id
_entity_poly.type
_entity_poly.pdbx_seq_one_letter_code
_entity_poly.pdbx_strand_id
1 'polypeptide(L)' 'MAYALLSKDFDLIKEYQVSVSPTMIFNEGRQRLNGNVGYRVIESNIRELLNNPPNKQSWC' A
#
# COMPACT_ATOMS: atom_id res chain seq x y z
N MET A 1 17.42 3.86 18.79
CA MET A 1 17.89 2.46 18.88
C MET A 1 17.33 1.68 17.70
N ALA A 2 18.16 1.14 16.81
CA ALA A 2 17.71 0.43 15.61
C ALA A 2 16.87 -0.83 15.91
N TYR A 3 17.20 -1.53 17.01
CA TYR A 3 16.48 -2.72 17.46
C TYR A 3 14.98 -2.49 17.74
N ALA A 4 14.65 -1.36 18.37
CA ALA A 4 13.25 -1.03 18.70
C ALA A 4 12.40 -0.78 17.45
N LEU A 5 12.98 -0.18 16.41
CA LEU A 5 12.30 0.04 15.13
C LEU A 5 12.03 -1.29 14.43
N LEU A 6 13.04 -2.17 14.37
CA LEU A 6 12.88 -3.49 13.78
C LEU A 6 11.83 -4.34 14.51
N SER A 7 11.82 -4.31 15.85
CA SER A 7 10.79 -5.02 16.64
C SER A 7 9.38 -4.53 16.30
N LYS A 8 9.22 -3.21 16.17
CA LYS A 8 7.95 -2.60 15.77
C LYS A 8 7.54 -3.06 14.37
N ASP A 9 8.47 -3.14 13.42
CA ASP A 9 8.18 -3.63 12.08
C ASP A 9 7.70 -5.09 12.08
N PHE A 10 8.28 -5.95 12.93
CA PHE A 10 7.79 -7.32 13.10
C PHE A 10 6.38 -7.42 13.69
N ASP A 11 6.03 -6.52 14.60
CA ASP A 11 4.66 -6.46 15.14
C ASP A 11 3.67 -6.02 14.05
N LEU A 12 4.06 -5.04 13.22
CA LEU A 12 3.25 -4.62 12.06
C LEU A 12 3.08 -5.73 11.02
N ILE A 13 4.12 -6.54 10.76
CA ILE A 13 4.02 -7.71 9.88
C ILE A 13 2.93 -8.68 10.37
N LYS A 14 2.86 -8.91 11.69
CA LYS A 14 1.85 -9.79 12.30
C LYS A 14 0.45 -9.15 12.26
N GLU A 15 0.34 -7.90 12.68
CA GLU A 15 -0.92 -7.14 12.71
C GLU A 15 -1.58 -7.12 11.32
N TYR A 16 -0.78 -6.79 10.30
CA TYR A 16 -1.23 -6.77 8.93
C TYR A 16 -1.13 -8.12 8.21
N GLN A 17 -0.80 -9.22 8.88
CA GLN A 17 -0.73 -10.56 8.27
C GLN A 17 0.07 -10.58 6.94
N VAL A 18 1.22 -9.92 6.91
CA VAL A 18 2.06 -9.85 5.71
C VAL A 18 2.76 -11.19 5.52
N SER A 19 2.38 -11.94 4.49
CA SER A 19 2.91 -13.28 4.19
C SER A 19 3.87 -13.33 3.00
N VAL A 20 3.92 -12.26 2.20
CA VAL A 20 4.72 -12.16 0.97
C VAL A 20 5.36 -10.78 0.84
N SER A 21 6.42 -10.69 0.04
CA SER A 21 7.14 -9.45 -0.22
C SER A 21 7.25 -9.18 -1.74
N PRO A 22 7.17 -7.90 -2.19
CA PRO A 22 6.76 -6.72 -1.42
C PRO A 22 5.25 -6.75 -1.11
N THR A 23 4.84 -6.13 0.00
CA THR A 23 3.42 -5.88 0.33
C THR A 23 3.24 -4.40 0.60
N MET A 24 2.27 -3.78 -0.08
CA MET A 24 1.89 -2.38 0.12
C MET A 24 0.51 -2.33 0.76
N ILE A 25 0.38 -1.57 1.83
CA ILE A 25 -0.82 -1.47 2.65
C ILE A 25 -1.29 -0.02 2.64
N PHE A 26 -2.54 0.19 2.27
CA PHE A 26 -3.16 1.51 2.19
C PHE A 26 -4.38 1.58 3.08
N ASN A 27 -4.73 2.81 3.48
CA ASN A 27 -5.97 3.09 4.21
C ASN A 27 -6.13 2.19 5.43
N GLU A 28 -5.13 2.19 6.31
CA GLU A 28 -5.15 1.46 7.59
C GLU A 28 -5.44 -0.04 7.44
N GLY A 29 -5.01 -0.65 6.34
CA GLY A 29 -5.20 -2.08 6.08
C GLY A 29 -6.40 -2.43 5.22
N ARG A 30 -7.26 -1.47 4.86
CA ARG A 30 -8.43 -1.71 3.99
C ARG A 30 -8.06 -2.17 2.59
N GLN A 31 -6.89 -1.75 2.10
CA GLN A 31 -6.39 -2.11 0.78
C GLN A 31 -4.98 -2.69 0.88
N ARG A 32 -4.76 -3.79 0.17
CA ARG A 32 -3.47 -4.49 0.14
C ARG A 32 -3.10 -4.89 -1.28
N LEU A 33 -1.86 -4.59 -1.66
CA LEU A 33 -1.28 -5.01 -2.93
C LEU A 33 -0.06 -5.88 -2.65
N ASN A 34 -0.06 -7.10 -3.18
CA ASN A 34 1.00 -8.09 -2.97
C ASN A 34 1.84 -8.27 -4.22
N GLY A 35 3.15 -8.38 -4.05
CA GLY A 35 4.09 -8.63 -5.12
C GLY A 35 4.26 -7.45 -6.08
N ASN A 36 5.02 -7.69 -7.15
CA ASN A 36 5.40 -6.64 -8.10
C ASN A 36 4.23 -6.05 -8.89
N VAL A 37 3.06 -6.70 -8.90
CA VAL A 37 1.86 -6.15 -9.54
C VAL A 37 1.39 -4.85 -8.88
N GLY A 38 1.64 -4.68 -7.57
CA GLY A 38 1.22 -3.48 -6.86
C GLY A 38 1.87 -2.20 -7.39
N TYR A 39 3.12 -2.27 -7.87
CA TYR A 39 3.78 -1.12 -8.51
C TYR A 39 3.01 -0.62 -9.74
N ARG A 40 2.51 -1.54 -10.58
CA ARG A 40 1.74 -1.18 -11.78
C ARG A 40 0.38 -0.58 -11.44
N VAL A 41 -0.26 -1.07 -10.37
CA VAL A 41 -1.54 -0.54 -9.89
C VAL A 41 -1.39 0.89 -9.36
N ILE A 42 -0.32 1.15 -8.60
CA ILE A 42 0.01 2.49 -8.09
C ILE A 42 0.33 3.43 -9.25
N GLU A 43 1.16 3.00 -10.21
CA GLU A 43 1.48 3.78 -11.39
C GLU A 43 0.21 4.18 -12.17
N SER A 44 -0.71 3.23 -12.38
CA SER A 44 -1.97 3.49 -13.07
C SER A 44 -2.84 4.51 -12.32
N ASN A 45 -2.97 4.39 -11.00
CA ASN A 45 -3.72 5.34 -10.18
C ASN A 45 -3.14 6.76 -10.29
N ILE A 46 -1.82 6.90 -10.20
CA ILE A 46 -1.16 8.20 -10.31
C ILE A 46 -1.40 8.79 -11.70
N ARG A 47 -1.22 8.01 -12.77
CA ARG A 47 -1.48 8.46 -14.15
C ARG A 47 -2.93 8.88 -14.35
N GLU A 48 -3.89 8.17 -13.76
CA GLU A 48 -5.30 8.54 -13.82
C GLU A 48 -5.55 9.88 -13.14
N LEU A 49 -5.05 10.08 -11.92
CA LEU A 49 -5.21 11.33 -11.17
C LEU A 49 -4.59 12.54 -11.89
N LEU A 50 -3.42 12.35 -12.52
CA LEU A 50 -2.75 13.41 -13.26
C LEU A 50 -3.50 13.80 -14.54
N ASN A 51 -4.15 12.83 -15.21
CA ASN A 51 -4.85 13.06 -16.47
C ASN A 51 -6.34 13.42 -16.28
N ASN A 52 -6.94 13.11 -15.13
CA ASN A 52 -8.34 13.38 -14.80
C ASN A 52 -8.47 14.13 -13.45
N PRO A 53 -8.33 15.47 -13.43
CA PRO A 53 -8.48 16.26 -12.21
C PRO A 53 -9.88 16.14 -11.57
N PRO A 54 -10.02 16.41 -10.26
CA PRO A 54 -10.92 15.72 -9.31
C PRO A 54 -12.44 15.93 -9.39
N ASN A 55 -12.98 16.24 -10.56
CA ASN A 55 -14.41 16.41 -10.74
C ASN A 55 -15.11 15.12 -11.22
N LYS A 56 -14.42 13.98 -11.26
CA LYS A 56 -14.95 12.69 -11.77
C LYS A 56 -14.36 11.42 -11.11
N GLN A 57 -13.97 11.42 -9.82
CA GLN A 57 -13.62 10.14 -9.19
C GLN A 57 -14.87 9.40 -8.72
N SER A 58 -15.10 8.21 -9.27
CA SER A 58 -16.30 7.38 -9.09
C SER A 58 -16.25 6.47 -7.85
N TRP A 59 -15.17 6.43 -7.09
CA TRP A 59 -14.89 5.32 -6.16
C TRP A 59 -14.70 5.75 -4.69
N CYS A 60 -15.47 6.75 -4.25
CA CYS A 60 -15.84 6.90 -2.84
C CYS A 60 -17.26 6.36 -2.63
#